data_AF-A0A848VKE5-F1
#
_entry.id   AF-A0A848VKE5-F1
#
_cell.length_a   1.000
_cell.length_b   1.000
_cell.length_c   1.000
_cell.angle_alpha   90.00
_cell.angle_beta   90.00
_cell.angle_gamma   90.00
#
_symmetry.space_group_name_H-M   'P 1'
#
loop_
_entity.id
_entity.type
_entity.pdbx_description
1 polymer ?
#
loop_
_entity_poly.entity_id
_entity_poly.type
_entity_poly.pdbx_seq_one_letter_code
_entity_poly.pdbx_strand_id
1 'polypeptide(L)'
;LNEVTETPNRKAIIAEVEGGRLTSLSTRSLNQPLGPHIQVVHSLGPLVQEESFALLMAVDGSDQVRKNRINALGFHDQIPAAAREIESALGADSSEEVRKSAAYALARHQSVEALNRLTRTALRDASVAVARAAAYAIGTIEAEASVEALRGVLDGSDRREVRKASAHALGNLGLESARALLIHLIRTEQ
;
A
#
# COMPACT_ATOMS: atom_id res chain seq x y z
N LEU A 1 10.20 43.49 11.95
CA LEU A 1 11.20 42.47 11.54
C LEU A 1 10.65 41.12 11.97
N ASN A 2 9.77 40.57 11.13
CA ASN A 2 9.38 39.16 11.14
C ASN A 2 10.65 38.37 10.73
N GLU A 3 10.94 37.14 11.12
CA GLU A 3 10.11 36.01 11.50
C GLU A 3 11.06 35.01 12.20
N VAL A 4 10.74 34.57 13.42
CA VAL A 4 11.46 33.46 14.08
C VAL A 4 10.95 32.17 13.46
N THR A 5 11.74 31.54 12.60
CA THR A 5 11.45 30.18 12.12
C THR A 5 11.91 29.18 13.19
N GLU A 6 11.04 28.93 14.18
CA GLU A 6 11.19 27.81 15.11
C GLU A 6 11.24 26.50 14.32
N THR A 7 12.27 25.68 14.55
CA THR A 7 12.35 24.33 14.02
C THR A 7 11.19 23.49 14.56
N PRO A 8 10.52 22.66 13.74
CA PRO A 8 9.34 21.91 14.20
C PRO A 8 9.72 20.94 15.31
N ASN A 9 9.07 21.13 16.46
CA ASN A 9 9.18 20.31 17.66
C ASN A 9 8.85 18.84 17.33
N ARG A 10 9.88 17.97 17.24
CA ARG A 10 9.72 16.55 16.87
C ARG A 10 9.00 15.77 17.97
N LYS A 11 7.79 15.35 17.68
CA LYS A 11 7.00 14.43 18.51
C LYS A 11 7.24 12.99 18.02
N ALA A 12 7.07 12.00 18.88
CA ALA A 12 7.07 10.57 18.58
C ALA A 12 5.81 9.93 19.15
N ILE A 13 5.10 9.07 18.42
CA ILE A 13 3.98 8.30 18.98
C ILE A 13 4.56 7.12 19.74
N ILE A 14 4.65 7.18 21.05
CA ILE A 14 4.86 6.13 22.05
C ILE A 14 3.69 5.14 22.01
N ALA A 15 3.89 3.83 22.15
CA ALA A 15 2.76 2.91 22.34
C ALA A 15 3.03 1.66 23.18
N GLU A 16 2.56 1.64 24.41
CA GLU A 16 2.80 0.53 25.33
C GLU A 16 2.14 -0.75 24.85
N VAL A 17 2.83 -1.89 25.01
CA VAL A 17 2.32 -3.23 24.67
C VAL A 17 2.61 -4.16 25.84
N GLU A 18 1.59 -4.87 26.34
CA GLU A 18 1.71 -5.96 27.30
C GLU A 18 1.05 -7.24 26.75
N GLY A 19 1.74 -8.38 26.86
CA GLY A 19 1.22 -9.68 26.42
C GLY A 19 0.91 -9.80 24.92
N GLY A 20 1.62 -9.06 24.06
CA GLY A 20 1.38 -9.03 22.61
C GLY A 20 0.15 -8.22 22.19
N ARG A 21 -0.44 -7.46 23.12
CA ARG A 21 -1.54 -6.53 22.86
C ARG A 21 -1.08 -5.12 23.17
N LEU A 22 -1.36 -4.19 22.27
CA LEU A 22 -1.24 -2.76 22.53
C LEU A 22 -2.06 -2.36 23.77
N THR A 23 -1.36 -1.87 24.78
CA THR A 23 -1.90 -1.39 26.05
C THR A 23 -2.03 0.14 26.11
N SER A 24 -1.17 0.92 25.43
CA SER A 24 -1.37 2.38 25.34
C SER A 24 -0.71 2.99 24.09
N LEU A 25 -1.05 4.23 23.74
CA LEU A 25 -0.47 4.99 22.62
C LEU A 25 -0.47 6.49 22.97
N SER A 26 0.68 7.15 23.00
CA SER A 26 0.81 8.58 23.33
C SER A 26 1.80 9.29 22.41
N THR A 27 1.84 10.62 22.38
CA THR A 27 2.90 11.36 21.68
C THR A 27 3.82 12.02 22.69
N ARG A 28 5.13 11.80 22.58
CA ARG A 28 6.12 12.43 23.45
C ARG A 28 7.07 13.29 22.63
N SER A 29 7.40 14.46 23.15
CA SER A 29 8.57 15.20 22.66
C SER A 29 9.80 14.32 22.92
N LEU A 30 10.64 14.12 21.92
CA LEU A 30 11.85 13.28 22.03
C LEU A 30 12.90 13.86 23.00
N ASN A 31 12.61 15.00 23.62
CA ASN A 31 13.51 15.71 24.52
C ASN A 31 13.51 15.13 25.95
N GLN A 32 12.79 14.03 26.22
CA GLN A 32 12.75 13.34 27.51
C GLN A 32 12.93 11.80 27.38
N PRO A 33 13.62 11.14 28.31
CA PRO A 33 13.91 9.70 28.23
C PRO A 33 12.64 8.84 28.37
N LEU A 34 12.56 7.82 27.51
CA LEU A 34 11.45 6.84 27.46
C LEU A 34 11.69 5.72 28.47
N GLY A 35 10.62 5.29 29.14
CA GLY A 35 10.65 4.18 30.09
C GLY A 35 10.72 2.81 29.38
N PRO A 36 11.06 1.73 30.10
CA PRO A 36 11.44 0.44 29.51
C PRO A 36 10.32 -0.39 28.84
N HIS A 37 9.06 0.06 28.80
CA HIS A 37 7.91 -0.76 28.38
C HIS A 37 7.03 -0.18 27.24
N ILE A 38 7.60 0.63 26.34
CA ILE A 38 6.81 1.36 25.33
C ILE A 38 7.20 1.06 23.85
N GLN A 39 6.25 0.71 22.97
CA GLN A 39 6.34 0.52 21.49
C GLN A 39 5.71 1.63 20.60
N VAL A 40 6.47 2.46 19.90
CA VAL A 40 5.94 3.63 19.14
C VAL A 40 5.12 3.32 17.85
N VAL A 41 3.97 3.98 17.55
CA VAL A 41 3.17 3.82 16.28
C VAL A 41 2.91 5.16 15.52
N HIS A 42 3.96 5.93 15.20
CA HIS A 42 4.06 7.06 14.22
C HIS A 42 4.30 8.50 14.73
N SER A 43 5.43 9.11 14.40
CA SER A 43 5.45 10.55 14.09
C SER A 43 6.47 10.78 12.99
N LEU A 44 6.06 11.37 11.86
CA LEU A 44 6.87 11.53 10.66
C LEU A 44 7.22 13.01 10.43
N GLY A 45 7.90 13.61 11.41
CA GLY A 45 8.25 15.03 11.37
C GLY A 45 9.69 15.34 10.99
N PRO A 46 10.69 14.48 11.32
CA PRO A 46 11.29 13.61 10.31
C PRO A 46 12.03 12.39 10.91
N LEU A 47 11.57 11.18 10.57
CA LEU A 47 12.38 9.97 10.71
C LEU A 47 13.05 9.70 9.36
N VAL A 48 14.29 9.22 9.37
CA VAL A 48 14.88 8.61 8.17
C VAL A 48 14.14 7.27 7.93
N GLN A 49 13.96 6.87 6.67
CA GLN A 49 13.07 5.75 6.31
C GLN A 49 13.46 4.45 7.04
N GLU A 50 14.75 4.21 7.28
CA GLU A 50 15.28 2.99 7.89
C GLU A 50 14.81 2.78 9.34
N GLU A 51 14.80 3.84 10.17
CA GLU A 51 14.34 3.75 11.57
C GLU A 51 12.82 3.59 11.65
N SER A 52 12.09 4.26 10.75
CA SER A 52 10.65 4.09 10.60
C SER A 52 10.31 2.65 10.19
N PHE A 53 11.04 2.08 9.23
CA PHE A 53 10.90 0.71 8.81
C PHE A 53 11.14 -0.29 9.95
N ALA A 54 12.26 -0.15 10.68
CA ALA A 54 12.59 -1.05 11.79
C ALA A 54 11.49 -1.07 12.88
N LEU A 55 10.93 0.10 13.22
CA LEU A 55 9.84 0.21 14.18
C LEU A 55 8.56 -0.47 13.68
N LEU A 56 8.20 -0.25 12.42
CA LEU A 56 7.04 -0.89 11.81
C LEU A 56 7.15 -2.42 11.88
N MET A 57 8.34 -2.98 11.62
CA MET A 57 8.57 -4.42 11.67
C MET A 57 8.58 -5.01 13.09
N ALA A 58 8.86 -4.21 14.12
CA ALA A 58 8.82 -4.64 15.52
C ALA A 58 7.40 -4.78 16.06
N VAL A 59 6.41 -4.16 15.41
CA VAL A 59 5.00 -4.23 15.82
C VAL A 59 4.32 -5.39 15.11
N ASP A 60 3.97 -6.42 15.88
CA ASP A 60 3.06 -7.48 15.46
C ASP A 60 1.72 -7.38 16.20
N GLY A 61 0.70 -8.07 15.70
CA GLY A 61 -0.59 -8.15 16.38
C GLY A 61 -1.77 -8.39 15.45
N SER A 62 -2.91 -7.83 15.84
CA SER A 62 -4.17 -7.98 15.10
C SER A 62 -4.07 -7.59 13.62
N ASP A 63 -5.01 -8.05 12.81
CA ASP A 63 -5.09 -7.70 11.40
C ASP A 63 -5.06 -6.18 11.17
N GLN A 64 -5.64 -5.41 12.09
CA GLN A 64 -5.64 -3.95 12.03
C GLN A 64 -4.23 -3.35 12.20
N VAL A 65 -3.40 -3.95 13.04
CA VAL A 65 -2.00 -3.56 13.23
C VAL A 65 -1.19 -3.90 11.98
N ARG A 66 -1.33 -5.12 11.45
CA ARG A 66 -0.65 -5.54 10.21
C ARG A 66 -1.07 -4.67 9.03
N LYS A 67 -2.36 -4.37 8.88
CA LYS A 67 -2.89 -3.46 7.84
C LYS A 67 -2.25 -2.07 7.92
N ASN A 68 -2.18 -1.49 9.12
CA ASN A 68 -1.57 -0.18 9.33
C ASN A 68 -0.07 -0.21 9.02
N ARG A 69 0.62 -1.27 9.44
CA ARG A 69 2.04 -1.51 9.12
C ARG A 69 2.26 -1.51 7.60
N ILE A 70 1.51 -2.32 6.88
CA ILE A 70 1.61 -2.44 5.41
C ILE A 70 1.32 -1.11 4.70
N ASN A 71 0.28 -0.36 5.13
CA ASN A 71 0.00 0.96 4.57
C ASN A 71 1.16 1.94 4.75
N ALA A 72 1.82 1.91 5.91
CA ALA A 72 2.98 2.74 6.20
C ALA A 72 4.20 2.33 5.37
N LEU A 73 4.43 1.02 5.19
CA LEU A 73 5.51 0.50 4.37
C LEU A 73 5.42 0.93 2.90
N GLY A 74 4.22 1.22 2.38
CA GLY A 74 4.07 1.76 1.01
C GLY A 74 4.70 3.15 0.80
N PHE A 75 5.17 3.82 1.85
CA PHE A 75 5.97 5.05 1.78
C PHE A 75 7.49 4.80 1.91
N HIS A 76 7.91 3.54 1.98
CA HIS A 76 9.31 3.13 2.17
C HIS A 76 9.85 2.46 0.90
N ASP A 77 9.58 3.05 -0.26
CA ASP A 77 9.92 2.53 -1.59
C ASP A 77 11.43 2.38 -1.81
N GLN A 78 12.24 3.18 -1.10
CA GLN A 78 13.71 3.11 -1.12
C GLN A 78 14.27 1.92 -0.33
N ILE A 79 13.45 1.22 0.45
CA ILE A 79 13.86 0.08 1.28
C ILE A 79 13.38 -1.21 0.61
N PRO A 80 14.28 -2.02 0.01
CA PRO A 80 13.90 -3.26 -0.65
C PRO A 80 13.17 -4.25 0.27
N ALA A 81 13.46 -4.22 1.57
CA ALA A 81 12.77 -5.03 2.56
C ALA A 81 11.30 -4.63 2.76
N ALA A 82 10.94 -3.35 2.59
CA ALA A 82 9.55 -2.90 2.63
C ALA A 82 8.74 -3.50 1.48
N ALA A 83 9.29 -3.49 0.26
CA ALA A 83 8.66 -4.14 -0.88
C ALA A 83 8.45 -5.65 -0.65
N ARG A 84 9.44 -6.34 -0.07
CA ARG A 84 9.32 -7.78 0.27
C ARG A 84 8.23 -8.06 1.30
N GLU A 85 8.12 -7.24 2.35
CA GLU A 85 7.08 -7.40 3.37
C GLU A 85 5.69 -7.13 2.79
N ILE A 86 5.54 -6.09 1.95
CA ILE A 86 4.28 -5.82 1.24
C ILE A 86 3.93 -6.99 0.31
N GLU A 87 4.88 -7.51 -0.46
CA GLU A 87 4.66 -8.68 -1.33
C GLU A 87 4.28 -9.93 -0.53
N SER A 88 4.92 -10.16 0.62
CA SER A 88 4.60 -11.25 1.53
C SER A 88 3.16 -11.13 2.04
N ALA A 89 2.78 -9.95 2.54
CA ALA A 89 1.42 -9.69 3.00
C ALA A 89 0.40 -9.85 1.87
N LEU A 90 0.69 -9.35 0.67
CA LEU A 90 -0.18 -9.49 -0.51
C LEU A 90 -0.41 -10.96 -0.91
N GLY A 91 0.60 -11.82 -0.77
CA GLY A 91 0.52 -13.22 -1.20
C GLY A 91 0.06 -14.20 -0.12
N ALA A 92 0.26 -13.88 1.15
CA ALA A 92 0.17 -14.87 2.23
C ALA A 92 -0.60 -14.43 3.48
N ASP A 93 -0.99 -13.14 3.64
CA ASP A 93 -1.75 -12.76 4.83
C ASP A 93 -3.15 -13.38 4.83
N SER A 94 -3.53 -13.96 5.97
CA SER A 94 -4.83 -14.57 6.18
C SER A 94 -6.01 -13.59 6.03
N SER A 95 -5.79 -12.31 6.33
CA SER A 95 -6.82 -11.27 6.29
C SER A 95 -6.89 -10.62 4.92
N GLU A 96 -8.06 -10.68 4.29
CA GLU A 96 -8.26 -10.02 2.98
C GLU A 96 -8.05 -8.50 3.05
N GLU A 97 -8.33 -7.89 4.21
CA GLU A 97 -8.14 -6.45 4.39
C GLU A 97 -6.65 -6.08 4.42
N VAL A 98 -5.82 -6.92 5.04
CA VAL A 98 -4.36 -6.76 4.98
C VAL A 98 -3.86 -6.93 3.54
N ARG A 99 -4.34 -7.95 2.81
CA ARG A 99 -3.95 -8.16 1.39
C ARG A 99 -4.39 -7.00 0.48
N LYS A 100 -5.59 -6.47 0.66
CA LYS A 100 -6.05 -5.25 -0.05
C LYS A 100 -5.15 -4.06 0.22
N SER A 101 -4.82 -3.82 1.50
CA SER A 101 -3.87 -2.77 1.88
C SER A 101 -2.50 -2.98 1.24
N ALA A 102 -2.03 -4.22 1.17
CA ALA A 102 -0.77 -4.55 0.50
C ALA A 102 -0.80 -4.24 -1.00
N ALA A 103 -1.92 -4.50 -1.68
CA ALA A 103 -2.05 -4.15 -3.09
C ALA A 103 -1.90 -2.63 -3.33
N TYR A 104 -2.58 -1.82 -2.53
CA TYR A 104 -2.46 -0.36 -2.63
C TYR A 104 -1.08 0.14 -2.22
N ALA A 105 -0.50 -0.40 -1.14
CA ALA A 105 0.85 -0.03 -0.70
C ALA A 105 1.89 -0.34 -1.79
N LEU A 106 1.80 -1.50 -2.44
CA LEU A 106 2.73 -1.91 -3.49
C LEU A 106 2.67 -0.99 -4.71
N ALA A 107 1.48 -0.52 -5.10
CA ALA A 107 1.35 0.40 -6.23
C ALA A 107 2.07 1.74 -6.01
N ARG A 108 2.26 2.17 -4.75
CA ARG A 108 2.96 3.42 -4.42
C ARG A 108 4.45 3.38 -4.73
N HIS A 109 5.02 2.18 -4.85
CA HIS A 109 6.41 2.01 -5.25
C HIS A 109 6.62 2.26 -6.76
N GLN A 110 5.54 2.41 -7.55
CA GLN A 110 5.56 2.82 -8.97
C GLN A 110 6.57 2.04 -9.84
N SER A 111 6.76 0.74 -9.55
CA SER A 111 7.74 -0.11 -10.23
C SER A 111 7.10 -1.14 -11.17
N VAL A 112 7.89 -1.62 -12.14
CA VAL A 112 7.47 -2.70 -13.05
C VAL A 112 7.25 -4.00 -12.27
N GLU A 113 8.02 -4.24 -11.22
CA GLU A 113 7.86 -5.38 -10.31
C GLU A 113 6.51 -5.31 -9.57
N ALA A 114 6.16 -4.13 -9.04
CA ALA A 114 4.86 -3.88 -8.41
C ALA A 114 3.73 -4.17 -9.40
N LEU A 115 3.83 -3.65 -10.62
CA LEU A 115 2.86 -3.90 -11.69
C LEU A 115 2.69 -5.40 -11.96
N ASN A 116 3.79 -6.13 -12.16
CA ASN A 116 3.78 -7.57 -12.41
C ASN A 116 3.19 -8.40 -11.25
N ARG A 117 3.32 -7.93 -10.01
CA ARG A 117 2.74 -8.57 -8.82
C ARG A 117 1.25 -8.28 -8.71
N LEU A 118 0.83 -7.05 -8.95
CA LEU A 118 -0.57 -6.66 -8.94
C LEU A 118 -1.36 -7.36 -10.06
N THR A 119 -0.82 -7.45 -11.28
CA THR A 119 -1.47 -8.17 -12.39
C THR A 119 -1.74 -9.63 -12.05
N ARG A 120 -0.75 -10.33 -11.48
CA ARG A 120 -0.95 -11.72 -11.02
C ARG A 120 -1.99 -11.82 -9.91
N THR A 121 -2.00 -10.86 -8.98
CA THR A 121 -2.97 -10.82 -7.87
C THR A 121 -4.40 -10.61 -8.41
N ALA A 122 -4.58 -9.67 -9.33
CA ALA A 122 -5.88 -9.41 -9.97
C ALA A 122 -6.42 -10.66 -10.69
N LEU A 123 -5.54 -11.44 -11.32
CA LEU A 123 -5.93 -12.67 -12.01
C LEU A 123 -6.16 -13.86 -11.07
N ARG A 124 -5.44 -13.97 -9.95
CA ARG A 124 -5.31 -15.23 -9.20
C ARG A 124 -5.68 -15.19 -7.72
N ASP A 125 -5.83 -14.02 -7.07
CA ASP A 125 -6.22 -14.01 -5.65
C ASP A 125 -7.60 -14.65 -5.48
N ALA A 126 -7.74 -15.50 -4.46
CA ALA A 126 -8.99 -16.21 -4.18
C ALA A 126 -10.13 -15.25 -3.79
N SER A 127 -9.82 -14.13 -3.12
CA SER A 127 -10.81 -13.10 -2.81
C SER A 127 -11.02 -12.20 -4.01
N VAL A 128 -12.28 -12.11 -4.46
CA VAL A 128 -12.70 -11.15 -5.48
C VAL A 128 -12.43 -9.70 -5.02
N ALA A 129 -12.53 -9.42 -3.72
CA ALA A 129 -12.27 -8.09 -3.18
C ALA A 129 -10.79 -7.70 -3.33
N VAL A 130 -9.86 -8.63 -3.03
CA VAL A 130 -8.42 -8.41 -3.21
C VAL A 130 -8.07 -8.29 -4.69
N ALA A 131 -8.62 -9.17 -5.53
CA ALA A 131 -8.39 -9.12 -6.97
C ALA A 131 -8.83 -7.80 -7.60
N ARG A 132 -10.00 -7.26 -7.19
CA ARG A 132 -10.46 -5.93 -7.60
C ARG A 132 -9.55 -4.82 -7.08
N ALA A 133 -9.12 -4.90 -5.82
CA ALA A 133 -8.19 -3.92 -5.26
C ALA A 133 -6.87 -3.89 -6.04
N ALA A 134 -6.35 -5.05 -6.43
CA ALA A 134 -5.16 -5.14 -7.28
C ALA A 134 -5.39 -4.50 -8.66
N ALA A 135 -6.52 -4.77 -9.32
CA ALA A 135 -6.87 -4.10 -10.58
C ALA A 135 -6.96 -2.57 -10.44
N TYR A 136 -7.58 -2.07 -9.38
CA TYR A 136 -7.60 -0.63 -9.09
C TYR A 136 -6.21 -0.06 -8.82
N ALA A 137 -5.40 -0.77 -8.03
CA ALA A 137 -4.05 -0.36 -7.68
C ALA A 137 -3.15 -0.23 -8.92
N ILE A 138 -3.29 -1.12 -9.92
CA ILE A 138 -2.62 -0.96 -11.21
C ILE A 138 -2.97 0.39 -11.86
N GLY A 139 -4.23 0.80 -11.81
CA GLY A 139 -4.67 2.10 -12.34
C GLY A 139 -4.13 3.33 -11.60
N THR A 140 -3.46 3.13 -10.46
CA THR A 140 -2.76 4.21 -9.72
C THR A 140 -1.25 4.24 -10.02
N ILE A 141 -0.77 3.31 -10.83
CA ILE A 141 0.59 3.34 -11.37
C ILE A 141 0.51 4.12 -12.68
N GLU A 142 1.01 5.35 -12.68
CA GLU A 142 0.93 6.28 -13.82
C GLU A 142 1.99 5.94 -14.88
N ALA A 143 1.91 4.73 -15.42
CA ALA A 143 2.83 4.21 -16.42
C ALA A 143 2.07 3.64 -17.62
N GLU A 144 2.64 3.79 -18.82
CA GLU A 144 2.09 3.20 -20.05
C GLU A 144 1.92 1.68 -19.92
N ALA A 145 2.84 1.02 -19.22
CA ALA A 145 2.78 -0.41 -18.92
C ALA A 145 1.50 -0.81 -18.14
N SER A 146 0.88 0.11 -17.40
CA SER A 146 -0.38 -0.14 -16.68
C SER A 146 -1.55 -0.39 -17.64
N VAL A 147 -1.53 0.20 -18.84
CA VAL A 147 -2.55 -0.05 -19.88
C VAL A 147 -2.52 -1.50 -20.33
N GLU A 148 -1.33 -1.99 -20.66
CA GLU A 148 -1.11 -3.38 -21.09
C GLU A 148 -1.42 -4.38 -19.97
N ALA A 149 -1.03 -4.05 -18.73
CA ALA A 149 -1.36 -4.86 -17.56
C ALA A 149 -2.88 -4.97 -17.34
N LEU A 150 -3.61 -3.86 -17.40
CA LEU A 150 -5.06 -3.85 -17.22
C LEU A 150 -5.79 -4.55 -18.37
N ARG A 151 -5.29 -4.44 -19.61
CA ARG A 151 -5.78 -5.24 -20.73
C ARG A 151 -5.62 -6.74 -20.46
N GLY A 152 -4.44 -7.15 -19.98
CA GLY A 152 -4.20 -8.54 -19.58
C GLY A 152 -5.16 -9.03 -18.49
N VAL A 153 -5.55 -8.17 -17.54
CA VAL A 153 -6.56 -8.52 -16.54
C VAL A 153 -7.97 -8.59 -17.14
N LEU A 154 -8.33 -7.70 -18.06
CA LEU A 154 -9.61 -7.76 -18.77
C LEU A 154 -9.77 -9.07 -19.54
N ASP A 155 -8.75 -9.47 -20.29
CA ASP A 155 -8.78 -10.65 -21.15
C ASP A 155 -8.63 -11.94 -20.35
N GLY A 156 -7.83 -11.91 -19.28
CA GLY A 156 -7.45 -13.11 -18.51
C GLY A 156 -8.35 -13.44 -17.33
N SER A 157 -9.20 -12.53 -16.85
CA SER A 157 -10.06 -12.77 -15.70
C SER A 157 -11.45 -13.28 -16.10
N ASP A 158 -11.83 -14.45 -15.58
CA ASP A 158 -13.19 -15.02 -15.68
C ASP A 158 -14.22 -14.26 -14.83
N ARG A 159 -13.76 -13.63 -13.73
CA ARG A 159 -14.59 -12.85 -12.81
C ARG A 159 -14.99 -11.50 -13.39
N ARG A 160 -16.30 -11.28 -13.53
CA ARG A 160 -16.89 -10.05 -14.09
C ARG A 160 -16.54 -8.79 -13.28
N GLU A 161 -16.51 -8.90 -11.97
CA GLU A 161 -16.22 -7.79 -11.07
C GLU A 161 -14.78 -7.29 -11.21
N VAL A 162 -13.85 -8.20 -11.47
CA VAL A 162 -12.44 -7.89 -11.71
C VAL A 162 -12.28 -7.22 -13.07
N ARG A 163 -12.90 -7.77 -14.13
CA ARG A 163 -12.92 -7.11 -15.46
C ARG A 163 -13.47 -5.68 -15.39
N LYS A 164 -14.57 -5.48 -14.66
CA LYS A 164 -15.12 -4.14 -14.42
C LYS A 164 -14.16 -3.21 -13.70
N ALA A 165 -13.47 -3.71 -12.68
CA ALA A 165 -12.46 -2.93 -11.96
C ALA A 165 -11.33 -2.51 -12.90
N SER A 166 -10.88 -3.40 -13.80
CA SER A 166 -9.85 -3.09 -14.79
C SER A 166 -10.30 -2.07 -15.83
N ALA A 167 -11.52 -2.19 -16.37
CA ALA A 167 -12.08 -1.20 -17.29
C ALA A 167 -12.20 0.18 -16.62
N HIS A 168 -12.62 0.23 -15.36
CA HIS A 168 -12.69 1.47 -14.59
C HIS A 168 -11.30 2.05 -14.32
N ALA A 169 -10.32 1.21 -13.97
CA ALA A 169 -8.93 1.62 -13.77
C ALA A 169 -8.32 2.21 -15.06
N LEU A 170 -8.58 1.61 -16.22
CA LEU A 170 -8.17 2.15 -17.53
C LEU A 170 -8.74 3.54 -17.76
N GLY A 171 -10.01 3.76 -17.42
CA GLY A 171 -10.66 5.07 -17.55
C GLY A 171 -10.04 6.15 -16.66
N ASN A 172 -9.45 5.75 -15.53
CA ASN A 172 -8.84 6.67 -14.58
C ASN A 172 -7.37 6.99 -14.86
N LEU A 173 -6.68 6.24 -15.72
CA LEU A 173 -5.27 6.47 -16.04
C LEU A 173 -5.03 7.81 -16.76
N GLY A 174 -6.05 8.37 -17.42
CA GLY A 174 -5.92 9.62 -18.18
C GLY A 174 -5.00 9.53 -19.41
N LEU A 175 -4.56 8.32 -19.79
CA LEU A 175 -3.68 8.08 -20.93
C LEU A 175 -4.50 7.90 -22.22
N GLU A 176 -4.01 8.45 -23.34
CA GLU A 176 -4.69 8.34 -24.63
C GLU A 176 -4.74 6.88 -25.12
N SER A 177 -3.72 6.07 -24.82
CA SER A 177 -3.71 4.64 -25.11
C SER A 177 -4.79 3.87 -24.35
N ALA A 178 -5.02 4.20 -23.07
CA ALA A 178 -6.11 3.64 -22.29
C ALA A 178 -7.48 4.02 -22.88
N ARG A 179 -7.63 5.28 -23.30
CA ARG A 179 -8.84 5.75 -23.98
C ARG A 179 -9.08 5.02 -25.30
N ALA A 180 -8.05 4.87 -26.13
CA ALA A 180 -8.14 4.14 -27.40
C ALA A 180 -8.55 2.68 -27.19
N LEU A 181 -7.99 2.02 -26.18
CA LEU A 181 -8.35 0.65 -25.80
C LEU A 181 -9.82 0.55 -25.38
N LEU A 182 -10.30 1.45 -24.52
CA LEU A 182 -11.70 1.45 -24.09
C LEU A 182 -12.67 1.64 -25.27
N ILE A 183 -12.36 2.55 -26.20
CA ILE A 183 -13.17 2.74 -27.42
C ILE A 183 -13.20 1.46 -28.27
N HIS A 184 -12.06 0.78 -28.41
CA HIS A 184 -12.00 -0.48 -29.15
C HIS A 184 -12.88 -1.55 -28.50
N LEU A 185 -12.77 -1.74 -27.18
CA LEU A 185 -13.54 -2.74 -26.44
C LEU A 185 -15.05 -2.52 -26.54
N ILE A 186 -15.52 -1.27 -26.47
CA ILE A 186 -16.95 -0.95 -26.63
C ILE A 186 -17.46 -1.31 -28.03
N ARG A 187 -16.62 -1.19 -29.06
CA ARG A 187 -16.99 -1.50 -30.45
C ARG A 187 -16.99 -3.00 -30.74
N THR A 188 -16.24 -3.79 -30.00
CA THR A 188 -16.11 -5.24 -30.21
C THR A 188 -17.04 -6.07 -29.32
N GLU A 189 -17.64 -5.49 -28.28
CA GLU A 189 -18.68 -6.13 -27.46
C GLU A 189 -20.13 -5.98 -28.00
N GLN A 190 -20.31 -5.58 -29.28
CA GLN A 190 -21.59 -5.60 -30.00
C GLN A 190 -21.70 -6.82 -30.92
#